data_AF-A0AAP0S0C9-F1
#
_entry.id   AF-A0AAP0S0C9-F1
#
_cell.length_a   1.000
_cell.length_b   1.000
_cell.length_c   1.000
_cell.angle_alpha   90.00
_cell.angle_beta   90.00
_cell.angle_gamma   90.00
#
_symmetry.space_group_name_H-M   'P 1'
#
loop_
_entity.id
_entity.type
_entity.pdbx_description
1 polymer ?
#
loop_
_entity_poly.entity_id
_entity_poly.type
_entity_poly.pdbx_seq_one_letter_code
_entity_poly.pdbx_strand_id
1 'polypeptide(L)'
;MDSIAKEVDSELLPFIRVYKDGTVERLSESPHVPPLHDPQTNVSSEDITIYLTILTPLAKVLAVSVSYRLAPQRPLPIAYEDCWAALQWVCSHSAKDGVVSEPWLIDHGDFDQVFIGGDSAGANIAHNIAMRTGIEILHGGIKIEGAYLNHPFFWASDPIGLESVTEREQDLAYQLWKFVYPNSQGGIDDLLEMI
;
A
#
# COMPACT_ATOMS: atom_id res chain seq x y z
N MET A 1 -14.20 27.37 26.68
CA MET A 1 -13.21 27.69 25.64
C MET A 1 -13.82 27.18 24.36
N ASP A 2 -14.33 28.08 23.53
CA ASP A 2 -14.91 27.71 22.24
C ASP A 2 -13.80 27.12 21.38
N SER A 3 -13.94 25.84 20.98
CA SER A 3 -13.10 25.32 19.91
C SER A 3 -13.49 26.09 18.65
N ILE A 4 -12.55 26.84 18.09
CA ILE A 4 -12.74 27.48 16.79
C ILE A 4 -13.12 26.35 15.82
N ALA A 5 -14.33 26.43 15.25
CA ALA A 5 -14.79 25.45 14.28
C ALA A 5 -13.81 25.47 13.10
N LYS A 6 -13.14 24.35 12.84
CA LYS A 6 -12.23 24.23 11.72
C LYS A 6 -13.03 24.27 10.43
N GLU A 7 -12.62 25.14 9.50
CA GLU A 7 -13.27 25.24 8.19
C GLU A 7 -12.81 24.10 7.29
N VAL A 8 -13.78 23.41 6.69
CA VAL A 8 -13.54 22.28 5.77
C VAL A 8 -13.06 22.81 4.42
N ASP A 9 -12.02 22.17 3.89
CA ASP A 9 -11.50 22.42 2.54
C ASP A 9 -12.08 21.42 1.53
N SER A 10 -12.00 20.13 1.83
CA SER A 10 -12.53 19.05 0.99
C SER A 10 -12.92 17.84 1.81
N GLU A 11 -13.86 17.04 1.30
CA GLU A 11 -14.34 15.83 1.96
C GLU A 11 -14.56 14.70 0.96
N LEU A 12 -14.27 13.49 1.40
CA LEU A 12 -14.69 12.26 0.75
C LEU A 12 -15.39 11.40 1.82
N LEU A 13 -16.63 11.75 2.11
CA LEU A 13 -17.42 11.08 3.14
C LEU A 13 -17.82 9.67 2.68
N PRO A 14 -17.89 8.68 3.61
CA PRO A 14 -17.66 8.79 5.06
C PRO A 14 -16.19 8.57 5.47
N PHE A 15 -15.21 8.71 4.57
CA PHE A 15 -13.84 8.25 4.81
C PHE A 15 -12.93 9.33 5.38
N ILE A 16 -12.95 10.54 4.81
CA ILE A 16 -11.96 11.56 5.13
C ILE A 16 -12.53 12.97 5.02
N ARG A 17 -12.00 13.86 5.85
CA ARG A 17 -12.22 15.30 5.82
C ARG A 17 -10.88 16.01 5.91
N VAL A 18 -10.68 16.99 5.03
CA VAL A 18 -9.51 17.87 5.01
C VAL A 18 -9.97 19.27 5.39
N TYR A 19 -9.25 19.89 6.30
CA TYR A 19 -9.52 21.23 6.78
C TYR A 19 -8.57 22.24 6.12
N LYS A 20 -8.99 23.51 6.01
CA LYS A 20 -8.19 24.59 5.41
C LYS A 20 -6.88 24.88 6.14
N ASP A 21 -6.78 24.49 7.41
CA ASP A 21 -5.55 24.57 8.20
C ASP A 21 -4.56 23.43 7.89
N GLY A 22 -4.88 22.54 6.96
CA GLY A 22 -4.09 21.37 6.56
C GLY A 22 -4.30 20.14 7.46
N THR A 23 -5.12 20.24 8.51
CA THR A 23 -5.50 19.07 9.32
C THR A 23 -6.31 18.11 8.47
N VAL A 24 -6.10 16.82 8.68
CA VAL A 24 -6.89 15.75 8.06
C VAL A 24 -7.49 14.90 9.16
N GLU A 25 -8.78 14.65 9.04
CA GLU A 25 -9.53 13.74 9.90
C GLU A 25 -9.95 12.52 9.08
N ARG A 26 -9.56 11.34 9.54
CA ARG A 26 -9.96 10.06 8.96
C ARG A 26 -11.16 9.55 9.75
N LEU A 27 -12.31 9.49 9.08
CA LEU A 27 -13.62 9.25 9.68
C LEU A 27 -13.98 7.76 9.75
N SER A 28 -13.29 6.93 8.97
CA SER A 28 -13.47 5.47 8.92
C SER A 28 -12.10 4.79 9.06
N GLU A 29 -11.46 4.91 10.22
CA GLU A 29 -10.20 4.21 10.51
C GLU A 29 -10.46 2.75 10.91
N SER A 30 -9.56 1.87 10.48
CA SER A 30 -9.48 0.52 11.05
C SER A 30 -8.92 0.61 12.48
N PRO A 31 -9.39 -0.22 13.43
CA PRO A 31 -8.87 -0.19 14.79
C PRO A 31 -7.36 -0.47 14.80
N HIS A 32 -6.60 0.39 15.47
CA HIS A 32 -5.19 0.19 15.72
C HIS A 32 -5.01 -1.06 16.61
N VAL A 33 -4.20 -2.01 16.15
CA VAL A 33 -3.85 -3.22 16.90
C VAL A 33 -2.44 -3.05 17.43
N PRO A 34 -2.22 -3.05 18.75
CA PRO A 34 -0.88 -2.85 19.32
C PRO A 34 0.05 -4.00 18.90
N PRO A 35 1.38 -3.79 18.99
CA PRO A 35 2.30 -4.84 18.67
C PRO A 35 2.04 -6.12 19.45
N LEU A 36 1.96 -7.24 18.75
CA LEU A 36 1.72 -8.55 19.37
C LEU A 36 2.83 -9.50 18.98
N HIS A 37 3.54 -10.00 19.98
CA HIS A 37 4.41 -11.15 19.86
C HIS A 37 3.64 -12.39 20.30
N ASP A 38 3.42 -13.34 19.39
CA ASP A 38 2.85 -14.64 19.71
C ASP A 38 3.99 -15.64 19.97
N PRO A 39 4.23 -16.05 21.23
CA PRO A 39 5.31 -16.97 21.57
C PRO A 39 5.09 -18.39 21.07
N GLN A 40 3.88 -18.78 20.63
CA GLN A 40 3.63 -20.10 20.05
C GLN A 40 4.01 -20.16 18.57
N THR A 41 3.82 -19.06 17.83
CA THR A 41 4.06 -18.99 16.39
C THR A 41 5.32 -18.18 16.04
N ASN A 42 5.92 -17.50 17.03
CA ASN A 42 7.02 -16.55 16.90
C ASN A 42 6.72 -15.39 15.92
N VAL A 43 5.44 -15.07 15.73
CA VAL A 43 5.00 -13.96 14.90
C VAL A 43 5.04 -12.67 15.72
N SER A 44 5.75 -11.66 15.21
CA SER A 44 5.65 -10.29 15.70
C SER A 44 4.85 -9.47 14.69
N SER A 45 3.79 -8.80 15.14
CA SER A 45 3.05 -7.84 14.33
C SER A 45 3.23 -6.45 14.93
N GLU A 46 3.56 -5.44 14.15
CA GLU A 46 3.46 -4.02 14.53
C GLU A 46 2.44 -3.35 13.61
N ASP A 47 1.42 -2.70 14.16
CA ASP A 47 0.43 -1.89 13.41
C ASP A 47 -0.23 -2.59 12.21
N ILE A 48 -0.56 -3.87 12.37
CA ILE A 48 -0.95 -4.75 11.26
C ILE A 48 -2.45 -5.08 11.28
N THR A 49 -3.06 -5.04 10.09
CA THR A 49 -4.40 -5.58 9.83
C THR A 49 -4.47 -7.06 10.23
N ILE A 50 -5.53 -7.44 10.94
CA ILE A 50 -5.85 -8.76 11.54
C ILE A 50 -5.52 -9.98 10.62
N TYR A 51 -5.49 -9.80 9.30
CA TYR A 51 -5.18 -10.85 8.33
C TYR A 51 -3.77 -11.42 8.44
N LEU A 52 -2.72 -10.62 8.67
CA LEU A 52 -1.36 -11.19 8.67
C LEU A 52 -1.13 -12.08 9.90
N THR A 53 -1.68 -11.74 11.07
CA THR A 53 -1.59 -12.57 12.29
C THR A 53 -2.24 -13.95 12.08
N ILE A 54 -3.23 -14.07 11.19
CA ILE A 54 -3.86 -15.35 10.83
C ILE A 54 -3.10 -16.05 9.70
N LEU A 55 -2.71 -15.30 8.66
CA LEU A 55 -2.10 -15.86 7.45
C LEU A 55 -0.68 -16.36 7.68
N THR A 56 0.15 -15.63 8.42
CA THR A 56 1.56 -16.02 8.64
C THR A 56 1.73 -17.38 9.31
N PRO A 57 1.03 -17.75 10.40
CA PRO A 57 1.17 -19.07 10.98
C PRO A 57 0.56 -20.18 10.11
N LEU A 58 -0.52 -19.91 9.39
CA LEU A 58 -1.18 -20.88 8.52
C LEU A 58 -0.34 -21.21 7.28
N ALA A 59 0.21 -20.18 6.64
CA ALA A 59 1.02 -20.31 5.45
C ALA A 59 2.51 -20.58 5.76
N LYS A 60 2.94 -20.41 7.02
CA LYS A 60 4.33 -20.51 7.48
C LYS A 60 5.25 -19.58 6.68
N VAL A 61 4.83 -18.33 6.55
CA VAL A 61 5.54 -17.29 5.82
C VAL A 61 6.01 -16.18 6.76
N LEU A 62 7.09 -15.54 6.37
CA LEU A 62 7.52 -14.27 6.96
C LEU A 62 6.78 -13.14 6.27
N ALA A 63 6.28 -12.18 7.06
CA ALA A 63 5.59 -11.01 6.53
C ALA A 63 6.35 -9.74 6.90
N VAL A 64 6.52 -8.87 5.89
CA VAL A 64 6.96 -7.49 6.05
C VAL A 64 5.76 -6.62 5.66
N SER A 65 5.13 -5.98 6.66
CA SER A 65 4.06 -5.01 6.41
C SER A 65 4.68 -3.61 6.26
N VAL A 66 4.33 -2.90 5.19
CA VAL A 66 4.94 -1.60 4.89
C VAL A 66 4.02 -0.47 5.35
N SER A 67 4.48 0.31 6.32
CA SER A 67 3.82 1.55 6.74
C SER A 67 4.18 2.70 5.79
N TYR A 68 3.58 2.69 4.60
CA TYR A 68 3.79 3.72 3.58
C TYR A 68 3.05 5.03 3.91
N ARG A 69 3.54 6.14 3.36
CA ARG A 69 2.94 7.46 3.56
C ARG A 69 1.59 7.58 2.86
N LEU A 70 0.61 8.19 3.55
CA LEU A 70 -0.77 8.25 3.10
C LEU A 70 -1.15 9.60 2.48
N ALA A 71 -2.00 9.55 1.46
CA ALA A 71 -2.75 10.70 0.96
C ALA A 71 -3.80 11.16 2.00
N PRO A 72 -4.19 12.44 2.00
CA PRO A 72 -3.78 13.51 1.09
C PRO A 72 -2.51 14.25 1.53
N GLN A 73 -1.98 14.01 2.74
CA GLN A 73 -0.78 14.70 3.22
C GLN A 73 0.45 14.42 2.36
N ARG A 74 0.51 13.19 1.83
CA ARG A 74 1.55 12.72 0.92
C ARG A 74 0.83 12.03 -0.26
N PRO A 75 0.45 12.78 -1.31
CA PRO A 75 -0.23 12.23 -2.47
C PRO A 75 0.63 11.23 -3.24
N LEU A 76 0.01 10.43 -4.11
CA LEU A 76 0.73 9.56 -5.05
C LEU A 76 1.71 10.37 -5.91
N PRO A 77 2.87 9.79 -6.33
CA PRO A 77 3.26 8.37 -6.29
C PRO A 77 3.90 7.86 -4.98
N ILE A 78 3.93 8.66 -3.92
CA ILE A 78 4.81 8.41 -2.77
C ILE A 78 4.62 7.05 -2.07
N ALA A 79 3.39 6.54 -2.03
CA ALA A 79 3.08 5.25 -1.43
C ALA A 79 3.73 4.10 -2.23
N TYR A 80 3.76 4.21 -3.57
CA TYR A 80 4.43 3.25 -4.42
C TYR A 80 5.95 3.30 -4.23
N GLU A 81 6.53 4.50 -4.08
CA GLU A 81 7.97 4.65 -3.81
C GLU A 81 8.36 4.10 -2.45
N ASP A 82 7.55 4.32 -1.41
CA ASP A 82 7.79 3.75 -0.08
C ASP A 82 7.77 2.22 -0.11
N CYS A 83 6.77 1.63 -0.78
CA CYS A 83 6.67 0.17 -0.91
C CYS A 83 7.76 -0.42 -1.82
N TRP A 84 8.18 0.29 -2.87
CA TRP A 84 9.32 -0.11 -3.69
C TRP A 84 10.63 -0.08 -2.89
N ALA A 85 10.87 1.00 -2.15
CA ALA A 85 12.04 1.13 -1.29
C ALA A 85 12.08 0.04 -0.21
N ALA A 86 10.92 -0.29 0.38
CA ALA A 86 10.81 -1.38 1.34
C ALA A 86 11.12 -2.75 0.70
N LEU A 87 10.60 -3.03 -0.50
CA LEU A 87 10.91 -4.27 -1.22
C LEU A 87 12.41 -4.37 -1.55
N GLN A 88 13.01 -3.27 -2.02
CA GLN A 88 14.45 -3.21 -2.29
C GLN A 88 15.27 -3.42 -1.01
N TRP A 89 14.82 -2.85 0.11
CA TRP A 89 15.44 -3.06 1.41
C TRP A 89 15.36 -4.53 1.83
N VAL A 90 14.20 -5.19 1.73
CA VAL A 90 14.06 -6.64 2.00
C VAL A 90 15.05 -7.42 1.14
N CYS A 91 15.05 -7.19 -0.18
CA CYS A 91 15.90 -7.90 -1.13
C CYS A 91 17.40 -7.69 -0.88
N SER A 92 17.81 -6.53 -0.36
CA SER A 92 19.21 -6.24 -0.02
C SER A 92 19.80 -7.18 1.04
N HIS A 93 18.96 -7.84 1.85
CA HIS A 93 19.40 -8.79 2.88
C HIS A 93 19.90 -10.13 2.32
N SER A 94 19.60 -10.43 1.05
CA SER A 94 20.18 -11.61 0.37
C SER A 94 21.67 -11.47 0.08
N ALA A 95 22.15 -10.22 0.00
CA ALA A 95 23.51 -9.90 -0.35
C ALA A 95 24.31 -9.62 0.94
N LYS A 96 25.51 -10.20 1.07
CA LYS A 96 26.36 -10.07 2.28
C LYS A 96 27.17 -8.76 2.27
N ASP A 97 26.50 -7.66 1.95
CA ASP A 97 27.16 -6.44 1.47
C ASP A 97 27.39 -5.40 2.57
N GLY A 98 27.15 -5.76 3.84
CA GLY A 98 27.42 -4.89 4.99
C GLY A 98 26.34 -3.84 5.28
N VAL A 99 25.11 -4.02 4.77
CA VAL A 99 23.93 -3.27 5.22
C VAL A 99 23.52 -3.75 6.62
N VAL A 100 22.97 -2.87 7.46
CA VAL A 100 22.33 -3.25 8.73
C VAL A 100 21.28 -4.29 8.39
N SER A 101 21.60 -5.54 8.70
CA SER A 101 20.83 -6.68 8.28
C SER A 101 19.95 -7.12 9.43
N GLU A 102 18.67 -7.30 9.16
CA GLU A 102 17.73 -7.90 10.09
C GLU A 102 17.99 -9.41 10.22
N PRO A 103 18.45 -9.91 11.39
CA PRO A 103 18.81 -11.32 11.55
C PRO A 103 17.64 -12.25 11.25
N TRP A 104 16.41 -11.86 11.62
CA TRP A 104 15.22 -12.68 11.36
C TRP A 104 14.91 -12.86 9.87
N LEU A 105 15.22 -11.86 9.02
CA LEU A 105 15.10 -11.98 7.57
C LEU A 105 16.17 -12.91 6.98
N ILE A 106 17.39 -12.84 7.50
CA ILE A 106 18.50 -13.69 7.03
C ILE A 106 18.33 -15.14 7.50
N ASP A 107 17.98 -15.33 8.77
CA ASP A 107 17.97 -16.64 9.42
C ASP A 107 16.74 -17.47 9.03
N HIS A 108 15.65 -16.81 8.65
CA HIS A 108 14.38 -17.47 8.35
C HIS A 108 13.84 -17.18 6.95
N GLY A 109 14.30 -16.12 6.28
CA GLY A 109 13.84 -15.73 4.94
C GLY A 109 14.36 -16.65 3.85
N ASP A 110 13.48 -16.96 2.90
CA ASP A 110 13.84 -17.62 1.66
C ASP A 110 13.73 -16.63 0.50
N PHE A 111 14.88 -16.13 0.05
CA PHE A 111 14.97 -15.13 -1.02
C PHE A 111 14.73 -15.72 -2.43
N ASP A 112 14.64 -17.04 -2.57
CA ASP A 112 14.18 -17.68 -3.80
C ASP A 112 12.64 -17.73 -3.86
N GLN A 113 11.95 -17.42 -2.75
CA GLN A 113 10.49 -17.47 -2.60
C GLN A 113 9.92 -16.15 -2.07
N VAL A 114 10.12 -15.06 -2.83
CA VAL A 114 9.60 -13.73 -2.45
C VAL A 114 8.23 -13.49 -3.10
N PHE A 115 7.25 -13.12 -2.27
CA PHE A 115 5.90 -12.79 -2.70
C PHE A 115 5.56 -11.34 -2.33
N ILE A 116 4.74 -10.69 -3.15
CA ILE A 116 4.16 -9.37 -2.85
C ILE A 116 2.64 -9.47 -2.80
N GLY A 117 1.98 -8.55 -2.11
CA GLY A 117 0.53 -8.56 -2.10
C GLY A 117 -0.10 -7.50 -1.24
N GLY A 118 -1.42 -7.45 -1.30
CA GLY A 118 -2.22 -6.55 -0.51
C GLY A 118 -3.71 -6.68 -0.82
N ASP A 119 -4.48 -5.80 -0.20
CA ASP A 119 -5.92 -5.68 -0.34
C ASP A 119 -6.29 -4.28 -0.84
N SER A 120 -7.34 -4.16 -1.66
CA SER A 120 -7.83 -2.85 -2.16
C SER A 120 -6.71 -2.01 -2.80
N ALA A 121 -6.39 -0.84 -2.22
CA ALA A 121 -5.29 0.02 -2.62
C ALA A 121 -3.91 -0.65 -2.47
N GLY A 122 -3.73 -1.51 -1.46
CA GLY A 122 -2.50 -2.30 -1.30
C GLY A 122 -2.30 -3.31 -2.44
N ALA A 123 -3.37 -3.90 -2.96
CA ALA A 123 -3.29 -4.76 -4.14
C ALA A 123 -2.98 -3.94 -5.42
N ASN A 124 -3.48 -2.71 -5.53
CA ASN A 124 -3.08 -1.80 -6.61
C ASN A 124 -1.56 -1.47 -6.53
N ILE A 125 -1.03 -1.22 -5.33
CA ILE A 125 0.41 -1.03 -5.11
C ILE A 125 1.20 -2.28 -5.50
N ALA A 126 0.79 -3.45 -5.04
CA ALA A 126 1.44 -4.72 -5.36
C ALA A 126 1.45 -4.99 -6.88
N HIS A 127 0.37 -4.68 -7.59
CA HIS A 127 0.32 -4.76 -9.04
C HIS A 127 1.36 -3.85 -9.71
N ASN A 128 1.43 -2.57 -9.34
CA ASN A 128 2.38 -1.63 -9.92
C ASN A 128 3.84 -2.02 -9.62
N ILE A 129 4.11 -2.53 -8.41
CA ILE A 129 5.43 -3.08 -8.06
C ILE A 129 5.77 -4.28 -8.94
N ALA A 130 4.83 -5.21 -9.15
CA ALA A 130 5.05 -6.36 -10.04
C ALA A 130 5.46 -5.89 -11.45
N MET A 131 4.76 -4.90 -12.00
CA MET A 131 5.09 -4.32 -13.30
C MET A 131 6.48 -3.69 -13.30
N ARG A 132 6.83 -2.92 -12.26
CA ARG A 132 8.15 -2.29 -12.09
C ARG A 132 9.29 -3.30 -12.04
N THR A 133 9.10 -4.47 -11.40
CA THR A 133 10.12 -5.54 -11.40
C THR A 133 10.40 -6.14 -12.79
N GLY A 134 9.52 -5.92 -13.77
CA GLY A 134 9.73 -6.34 -15.15
C GLY A 134 10.77 -5.51 -15.90
N ILE A 135 11.09 -4.32 -15.39
CA ILE A 135 12.00 -3.35 -16.02
C ILE A 135 13.17 -2.95 -15.11
N GLU A 136 12.96 -2.96 -13.79
CA GLU A 136 13.97 -2.66 -12.77
C GLU A 136 14.35 -3.93 -12.02
N ILE A 137 15.66 -4.11 -11.79
CA ILE A 137 16.20 -5.29 -11.10
C ILE A 137 16.16 -5.06 -9.58
N LEU A 138 15.65 -6.05 -8.85
CA LEU A 138 15.73 -6.07 -7.40
C LEU A 138 17.16 -6.34 -6.92
N HIS A 139 17.51 -5.80 -5.74
CA HIS A 139 18.79 -6.11 -5.11
C HIS A 139 19.02 -7.63 -5.02
N GLY A 140 20.27 -8.05 -5.23
CA GLY A 140 20.62 -9.48 -5.26
C GLY A 140 20.13 -10.25 -6.48
N GLY A 141 19.43 -9.61 -7.43
CA GLY A 141 18.84 -10.29 -8.59
C GLY A 141 17.65 -11.18 -8.24
N ILE A 142 17.03 -10.92 -7.07
CA ILE A 142 15.85 -11.64 -6.59
C ILE A 142 14.69 -11.48 -7.58
N LYS A 143 13.88 -12.53 -7.68
CA LYS A 143 12.64 -12.54 -8.46
C LYS A 143 11.45 -12.62 -7.54
N ILE A 144 10.35 -12.01 -7.97
CA ILE A 144 9.05 -12.19 -7.33
C ILE A 144 8.44 -13.49 -7.88
N GLU A 145 8.23 -14.46 -6.98
CA GLU A 145 7.67 -15.78 -7.32
C GLU A 145 6.15 -15.72 -7.49
N GLY A 146 5.49 -14.79 -6.80
CA GLY A 146 4.05 -14.60 -6.96
C GLY A 146 3.52 -13.32 -6.34
N ALA A 147 2.28 -13.00 -6.71
CA ALA A 147 1.55 -11.86 -6.17
C ALA A 147 0.17 -12.27 -5.64
N TYR A 148 -0.21 -11.76 -4.47
CA TYR A 148 -1.54 -11.91 -3.89
C TYR A 148 -2.31 -10.58 -3.98
N LEU A 149 -3.36 -10.55 -4.80
CA LEU A 149 -4.15 -9.36 -5.07
C LEU A 149 -5.59 -9.58 -4.60
N ASN A 150 -5.92 -9.10 -3.40
CA ASN A 150 -7.27 -9.23 -2.85
C ASN A 150 -8.12 -8.00 -3.21
N HIS A 151 -9.25 -8.20 -3.90
CA HIS A 151 -10.17 -7.13 -4.36
C HIS A 151 -9.44 -5.86 -4.85
N PRO A 152 -8.55 -5.96 -5.84
CA PRO A 152 -7.69 -4.86 -6.21
C PRO A 152 -8.48 -3.63 -6.65
N PHE A 153 -8.06 -2.47 -6.14
CA PHE A 153 -8.63 -1.20 -6.54
C PHE A 153 -8.09 -0.81 -7.93
N PHE A 154 -8.79 -1.25 -8.97
CA PHE A 154 -8.53 -0.86 -10.36
C PHE A 154 -9.68 -0.03 -10.89
N TRP A 155 -9.33 0.99 -11.65
CA TRP A 155 -10.28 1.85 -12.33
C TRP A 155 -9.67 2.41 -13.60
N ALA A 156 -10.51 2.74 -14.56
CA ALA A 156 -10.13 3.36 -15.82
C ALA A 156 -11.23 4.34 -16.26
N SER A 157 -10.90 5.31 -17.11
CA SER A 157 -11.83 6.29 -17.67
C SER A 157 -12.80 5.65 -18.68
N ASP A 158 -12.36 4.58 -19.33
CA ASP A 158 -13.19 3.77 -20.21
C ASP A 158 -13.94 2.70 -19.40
N PRO A 159 -15.28 2.63 -19.51
CA PRO A 159 -16.05 1.64 -18.79
C PRO A 159 -15.89 0.26 -19.42
N ILE A 160 -15.79 -0.78 -18.59
CA ILE A 160 -15.72 -2.16 -19.04
C ILE A 160 -16.99 -2.95 -18.73
N GLY A 161 -17.45 -3.76 -19.69
CA GLY A 161 -18.56 -4.68 -19.49
C GLY A 161 -19.88 -4.01 -19.11
N LEU A 162 -20.31 -4.21 -17.86
CA LEU A 162 -21.59 -3.73 -17.32
C LEU A 162 -21.45 -2.46 -16.46
N GLU A 163 -20.27 -1.84 -16.45
CA GLU A 163 -20.06 -0.58 -15.73
C GLU A 163 -20.96 0.54 -16.27
N SER A 164 -21.42 1.40 -15.36
CA SER A 164 -22.24 2.56 -15.71
C SER A 164 -21.43 3.54 -16.56
N VAL A 165 -22.03 4.01 -17.65
CA VAL A 165 -21.44 5.04 -18.52
C VAL A 165 -21.88 6.46 -18.15
N THR A 166 -22.88 6.61 -17.28
CA THR A 166 -23.43 7.90 -16.86
C THR A 166 -22.82 8.35 -15.53
N GLU A 167 -22.54 9.65 -15.41
CA GLU A 167 -22.08 10.29 -14.17
C GLU A 167 -20.83 9.66 -13.54
N ARG A 168 -19.97 9.05 -14.37
CA ARG A 168 -18.73 8.38 -13.89
C ARG A 168 -17.83 9.28 -13.08
N GLU A 169 -17.82 10.58 -13.38
CA GLU A 169 -17.04 11.53 -12.60
C GLU A 169 -17.52 11.65 -11.16
N GLN A 170 -18.77 11.32 -10.86
CA GLN A 170 -19.34 11.33 -9.51
C GLN A 170 -19.12 10.00 -8.77
N ASP A 171 -18.60 8.97 -9.46
CA ASP A 171 -18.29 7.68 -8.85
C ASP A 171 -17.24 7.85 -7.74
N LEU A 172 -17.43 7.14 -6.64
CA LEU A 172 -16.55 7.20 -5.49
C LEU A 172 -15.11 6.84 -5.86
N ALA A 173 -14.89 5.85 -6.72
CA ALA A 173 -13.56 5.46 -7.16
C ALA A 173 -12.87 6.59 -7.94
N TYR A 174 -13.63 7.29 -8.78
CA TYR A 174 -13.14 8.41 -9.57
C TYR A 174 -12.78 9.62 -8.70
N GLN A 175 -13.66 9.96 -7.75
CA GLN A 175 -13.42 11.03 -6.79
C GLN A 175 -12.25 10.70 -5.85
N LEU A 176 -12.15 9.45 -5.39
CA LEU A 176 -11.05 8.97 -4.58
C LEU A 176 -9.73 9.10 -5.34
N TRP A 177 -9.66 8.70 -6.61
CA TRP A 177 -8.44 8.81 -7.41
C TRP A 177 -7.96 10.26 -7.54
N LYS A 178 -8.87 11.19 -7.91
CA LYS A 178 -8.56 12.63 -7.98
C LYS A 178 -8.08 13.18 -6.63
N PHE A 179 -8.63 12.67 -5.54
CA PHE A 179 -8.26 13.07 -4.19
C PHE A 179 -6.86 12.56 -3.78
N VAL A 180 -6.51 11.31 -4.11
CA VAL A 180 -5.21 10.72 -3.73
C VAL A 180 -4.07 11.05 -4.70
N TYR A 181 -4.39 11.39 -5.94
CA TYR A 181 -3.42 11.78 -6.98
C TYR A 181 -3.86 13.04 -7.75
N PRO A 182 -3.90 14.21 -7.10
CA PRO A 182 -4.47 15.43 -7.67
C PRO A 182 -3.66 16.02 -8.85
N ASN A 183 -2.40 15.63 -8.99
CA ASN A 183 -1.49 16.12 -10.03
C ASN A 183 -1.20 15.05 -11.11
N SER A 184 -2.04 14.04 -11.26
CA SER A 184 -1.92 13.04 -12.33
C SER A 184 -2.06 13.71 -13.70
N GLN A 185 -1.12 13.45 -14.60
CA GLN A 185 -1.15 14.01 -15.97
C GLN A 185 -2.12 13.22 -16.85
N GLY A 186 -2.18 11.89 -16.65
CA GLY A 186 -3.12 10.98 -17.32
C GLY A 186 -4.49 10.90 -16.65
N GLY A 187 -4.73 11.66 -15.58
CA GLY A 187 -5.95 11.57 -14.80
C GLY A 187 -6.12 10.18 -14.19
N ILE A 188 -7.28 9.54 -14.40
CA ILE A 188 -7.56 8.20 -13.85
C ILE A 188 -6.95 7.06 -14.65
N ASP A 189 -6.55 7.33 -15.90
CA ASP A 189 -5.81 6.37 -16.73
C ASP A 189 -4.31 6.54 -16.60
N ASP A 190 -3.87 7.40 -15.69
CA ASP A 190 -2.46 7.55 -15.37
C ASP A 190 -2.00 6.22 -14.77
N LEU A 191 -1.54 5.33 -15.66
CA LEU A 191 -0.56 4.32 -15.34
C LEU A 191 0.58 5.14 -14.76
N LEU A 192 0.71 5.18 -13.44
CA LEU A 192 1.81 5.87 -12.80
C LEU A 192 3.05 5.58 -13.64
N GLU A 193 3.68 6.61 -14.17
CA GLU A 193 4.90 6.51 -14.99
C GLU A 193 6.07 6.02 -14.11
N MET A 194 5.91 4.83 -13.54
CA MET A 194 6.91 3.97 -12.93
C MET A 194 7.41 2.97 -13.98
N ILE A 195 7.21 3.29 -15.27
CA ILE A 195 7.70 2.56 -16.44
C ILE A 195 8.71 3.43 -17.18
#